data_AF-A0AAV1LE39-F1
#
_entry.id   AF-A0AAV1LE39-F1
#
_cell.length_a   1.000
_cell.length_b   1.000
_cell.length_c   1.000
_cell.angle_alpha   90.00
_cell.angle_beta   90.00
_cell.angle_gamma   90.00
#
_symmetry.space_group_name_H-M   'P 1'
#
loop_
_entity.id
_entity.type
_entity.pdbx_description
1 polymer ?
#
loop_
_entity_poly.entity_id
_entity_poly.type
_entity_poly.pdbx_seq_one_letter_code
_entity_poly.pdbx_strand_id
1 'polypeptide(L)'
;MTYKIQLIKNVFLGLIILGFAEKVWAHVEIEAEDYFFPLEPVINFCKMADQCQHDFVAICGQDSLGISRMFNDNCDLYEYNCDEKKQYRHVKMDVCKYEIAVAE
;
A
#
# COMPACT_ATOMS: atom_id res chain seq x y z
N MET A 1 11.75 -54.73 21.96
CA MET A 1 10.47 -54.13 22.42
C MET A 1 10.56 -52.61 22.56
N THR A 2 11.72 -52.07 22.94
CA THR A 2 12.04 -50.63 23.06
C THR A 2 11.92 -49.80 21.77
N TYR A 3 12.31 -50.34 20.61
CA TYR A 3 12.24 -49.60 19.34
C TYR A 3 10.81 -49.26 18.91
N LYS A 4 9.84 -50.18 19.09
CA LYS A 4 8.41 -49.91 18.83
C LYS A 4 7.86 -48.81 19.73
N ILE A 5 8.24 -48.81 21.00
CA ILE A 5 7.82 -47.79 21.97
C ILE A 5 8.40 -46.41 21.60
N GLN A 6 9.65 -46.37 21.16
CA GLN A 6 10.30 -45.15 20.69
C GLN A 6 9.64 -44.60 19.41
N LEU A 7 9.27 -45.48 18.48
CA LEU A 7 8.57 -45.11 17.26
C LEU A 7 7.18 -44.53 17.55
N ILE A 8 6.42 -45.14 18.47
CA ILE A 8 5.11 -44.66 18.89
C ILE A 8 5.22 -43.28 19.54
N LYS A 9 6.22 -43.05 20.40
CA LYS A 9 6.47 -41.74 21.02
C LYS A 9 6.77 -40.66 19.99
N ASN A 10 7.60 -40.97 18.99
CA ASN A 10 7.94 -40.02 17.94
C ASN A 10 6.74 -39.67 17.06
N VAL A 11 5.87 -40.64 16.75
CA VAL A 11 4.61 -40.41 16.02
C VAL A 11 3.65 -39.56 16.85
N PHE A 12 3.53 -39.84 18.16
CA PHE A 12 2.69 -39.04 19.05
C PHE A 12 3.17 -37.59 19.17
N LEU A 13 4.48 -37.38 19.29
CA LEU A 13 5.07 -36.05 19.34
C LEU A 13 4.83 -35.28 18.03
N GLY A 14 4.96 -35.94 16.89
CA GLY A 14 4.68 -35.36 15.57
C GLY A 14 3.22 -34.95 15.40
N LEU A 15 2.27 -35.78 15.85
CA LEU A 15 0.83 -35.46 15.81
C LEU A 15 0.48 -34.26 16.68
N ILE A 16 1.11 -34.13 17.85
CA ILE A 16 0.92 -32.97 18.73
C ILE A 16 1.42 -31.69 18.04
N ILE A 17 2.61 -31.72 17.44
CA ILE A 17 3.18 -30.56 16.74
C ILE A 17 2.31 -30.13 15.55
N LEU A 18 1.83 -31.10 14.75
CA LEU A 18 0.93 -30.82 13.62
C LEU A 18 -0.41 -30.21 14.08
N GLY A 19 -0.99 -30.73 15.17
CA GLY A 19 -2.24 -30.18 15.73
C GLY A 19 -2.10 -28.77 16.31
N PHE A 20 -0.94 -28.41 16.85
CA PHE A 20 -0.67 -27.03 17.27
C PHE A 20 -0.42 -26.09 16.08
N ALA A 21 0.18 -26.57 14.98
CA ALA A 21 0.41 -25.77 13.78
C ALA A 21 -0.89 -25.30 13.13
N GLU A 22 -1.90 -26.17 12.98
CA GLU A 22 -3.21 -25.78 12.44
C GLU A 22 -3.90 -24.69 13.28
N LYS A 23 -3.76 -24.77 14.61
CA LYS A 23 -4.39 -23.82 15.54
C LYS A 23 -3.74 -22.44 15.54
N VAL A 24 -2.43 -22.38 15.24
CA VAL A 24 -1.68 -21.12 15.13
C VAL A 24 -1.96 -20.41 13.80
N TRP A 25 -2.17 -21.15 12.72
CA TRP A 25 -2.45 -20.56 11.40
C TRP A 25 -3.85 -19.94 11.33
N ALA A 26 -4.82 -20.45 12.10
CA ALA A 26 -6.18 -19.90 12.18
C ALA A 26 -6.31 -18.57 12.94
N HIS A 27 -5.21 -18.00 13.46
CA HIS A 27 -5.21 -16.70 14.16
C HIS A 27 -4.44 -15.59 13.45
N VAL A 28 -4.01 -15.84 12.20
CA VAL A 28 -3.31 -14.86 11.36
C VAL A 28 -4.10 -14.64 10.06
N GLU A 29 -5.42 -14.52 10.18
CA GLU A 29 -6.22 -13.78 9.19
C GLU A 29 -6.61 -12.47 9.87
N ILE A 30 -5.67 -11.52 9.86
CA ILE A 30 -6.00 -10.12 10.13
C ILE A 30 -6.71 -9.65 8.86
N GLU A 31 -8.04 -9.63 8.91
CA GLU A 31 -8.87 -8.89 7.95
C GLU A 31 -8.35 -7.44 7.95
N ALA A 32 -7.57 -7.10 6.92
CA ALA A 32 -7.09 -5.75 6.65
C ALA A 32 -8.15 -4.93 5.88
N GLU A 33 -9.41 -5.32 6.03
CA GLU A 33 -10.56 -4.69 5.41
C GLU A 33 -11.26 -3.90 6.53
N ASP A 34 -11.39 -2.59 6.33
CA ASP A 34 -12.17 -1.67 7.17
C ASP A 34 -11.49 -1.05 8.42
N TYR A 35 -10.17 -0.81 8.38
CA TYR A 35 -9.68 0.39 9.06
C TYR A 35 -10.08 1.64 8.25
N PHE A 36 -11.37 1.97 8.32
CA PHE A 36 -11.85 3.33 8.08
C PHE A 36 -11.22 4.21 9.15
N PHE A 37 -10.03 4.74 8.87
CA PHE A 37 -9.41 5.79 9.68
C PHE A 37 -10.29 7.03 9.56
N PRO A 38 -11.08 7.38 10.60
CA PRO A 38 -11.81 8.62 10.58
C PRO A 38 -10.77 9.72 10.84
N LEU A 39 -10.68 10.68 9.91
CA LEU A 39 -9.82 11.87 9.92
C LEU A 39 -8.41 11.64 9.34
N GLU A 40 -8.32 11.39 8.03
CA GLU A 40 -7.17 11.94 7.28
C GLU A 40 -7.08 13.44 7.67
N PRO A 41 -5.94 13.92 8.21
CA PRO A 41 -5.81 15.34 8.54
C PRO A 41 -6.07 16.14 7.27
N VAL A 42 -6.84 17.23 7.38
CA VAL A 42 -7.09 18.13 6.24
C VAL A 42 -5.74 18.52 5.64
N ILE A 43 -5.41 17.92 4.49
CA ILE A 43 -4.11 18.10 3.86
C ILE A 43 -4.06 19.52 3.33
N ASN A 44 -3.23 20.36 3.95
CA ASN A 44 -2.99 21.71 3.48
C ASN A 44 -1.88 21.68 2.41
N PHE A 45 -2.28 21.45 1.16
CA PHE A 45 -1.38 21.41 0.01
C PHE A 45 -0.55 22.69 -0.15
N CYS A 46 -1.12 23.85 0.18
CA CYS A 46 -0.42 25.14 0.10
C CYS A 46 0.77 25.20 1.07
N LYS A 47 0.60 24.67 2.29
CA LYS A 47 1.70 24.59 3.27
C LYS A 47 2.74 23.55 2.87
N MET A 48 2.31 22.45 2.24
CA MET A 48 3.24 21.43 1.74
C MET A 48 4.08 21.99 0.60
N ALA A 49 3.47 22.67 -0.37
CA ALA A 49 4.16 23.35 -1.46
C ALA A 49 5.21 24.36 -0.95
N ASP A 50 4.83 25.25 -0.02
CA ASP A 50 5.72 26.27 0.56
C ASP A 50 6.97 25.71 1.25
N GLN A 51 6.87 24.50 1.81
CA GLN A 51 7.98 23.83 2.51
C GLN A 51 8.70 22.77 1.67
N CYS A 52 8.24 22.54 0.44
CA CYS A 52 8.77 21.51 -0.43
C CYS A 52 10.04 21.96 -1.13
N GLN A 53 10.94 21.02 -1.39
CA GLN A 53 12.16 21.27 -2.16
C GLN A 53 12.04 20.57 -3.52
N HIS A 54 12.07 21.36 -4.59
CA HIS A 54 12.05 20.85 -5.95
C HIS A 54 13.27 19.97 -6.23
N ASP A 55 13.02 18.72 -6.60
CA ASP A 55 14.02 17.76 -7.06
C ASP A 55 13.94 17.52 -8.58
N PHE A 56 12.91 18.05 -9.25
CA PHE A 56 12.63 17.90 -10.68
C PHE A 56 12.57 16.43 -11.14
N VAL A 57 12.22 15.51 -10.23
CA VAL A 57 12.00 14.11 -10.57
C VAL A 57 10.54 13.92 -10.96
N ALA A 58 10.29 13.68 -12.25
CA ALA A 58 8.94 13.56 -12.77
C ALA A 58 8.13 12.45 -12.09
N ILE A 59 6.90 12.78 -11.71
CA ILE A 59 5.95 11.89 -11.06
C ILE A 59 4.61 11.85 -11.81
N CYS A 60 3.81 10.84 -11.51
CA CYS A 60 2.43 10.73 -11.98
C CYS A 60 1.46 11.00 -10.83
N GLY A 61 0.52 11.93 -11.01
CA GLY A 61 -0.57 12.15 -10.09
C GLY A 61 -1.90 11.66 -10.65
N GLN A 62 -2.83 11.23 -9.79
CA GLN A 62 -4.19 10.85 -10.16
C GLN A 62 -5.24 11.44 -9.19
N ASP A 63 -6.34 11.97 -9.74
CA ASP A 63 -7.53 12.46 -9.02
C ASP A 63 -8.40 11.28 -8.53
N SER A 64 -9.25 11.50 -7.52
CA SER A 64 -10.43 10.68 -7.19
C SER A 64 -11.29 10.23 -8.39
N LEU A 65 -11.34 11.01 -9.47
CA LEU A 65 -12.06 10.67 -10.71
C LEU A 65 -11.26 9.76 -11.66
N GLY A 66 -10.03 9.37 -11.28
CA GLY A 66 -9.16 8.52 -12.09
C GLY A 66 -8.40 9.27 -13.20
N ILE A 67 -8.58 10.59 -13.32
CA ILE A 67 -7.83 11.43 -14.28
C ILE A 67 -6.37 11.48 -13.83
N SER A 68 -5.45 11.06 -14.69
CA SER A 68 -4.02 11.13 -14.44
C SER A 68 -3.38 12.35 -15.09
N ARG A 69 -2.25 12.77 -14.53
CA ARG A 69 -1.44 13.86 -15.05
C ARG A 69 0.01 13.71 -14.61
N MET A 70 0.92 14.04 -15.52
CA MET A 70 2.36 14.14 -15.22
C MET A 70 2.68 15.46 -14.52
N PHE A 71 3.49 15.39 -13.47
CA PHE A 71 4.06 16.56 -12.78
C PHE A 71 5.59 16.46 -12.80
N ASN A 72 6.25 17.61 -12.77
CA ASN A 72 7.71 17.69 -12.84
C ASN A 72 8.36 17.20 -11.54
N ASP A 73 7.72 17.43 -10.39
CA ASP A 73 8.04 16.79 -9.12
C ASP A 73 6.83 16.75 -8.15
N ASN A 74 7.08 16.25 -6.93
CA ASN A 74 6.06 16.22 -5.87
C ASN A 74 5.60 17.61 -5.44
N CYS A 75 6.47 18.62 -5.51
CA CYS A 75 6.15 19.98 -5.09
C CYS A 75 5.17 20.62 -6.07
N ASP A 76 5.41 20.45 -7.37
CA ASP A 76 4.50 20.92 -8.43
C ASP A 76 3.10 20.29 -8.30
N LEU A 77 3.02 19.03 -7.85
CA LEU A 77 1.74 18.39 -7.55
C LEU A 77 1.03 19.07 -6.38
N TYR A 78 1.76 19.41 -5.31
CA TYR A 78 1.17 20.12 -4.16
C TYR A 78 0.75 21.55 -4.53
N GLU A 79 1.56 22.27 -5.32
CA GLU A 79 1.22 23.59 -5.86
C GLU A 79 -0.07 23.52 -6.68
N TYR A 80 -0.14 22.59 -7.62
CA TYR A 80 -1.32 22.39 -8.44
C TYR A 80 -2.58 22.09 -7.61
N ASN A 81 -2.46 21.22 -6.60
CA ASN A 81 -3.58 20.93 -5.68
C ASN A 81 -3.98 22.15 -4.85
N CYS A 82 -3.03 22.98 -4.44
CA CYS A 82 -3.29 24.21 -3.71
C CYS A 82 -4.03 25.24 -4.57
N ASP A 83 -3.53 25.49 -5.78
CA ASP A 83 -4.01 26.54 -6.67
C ASP A 83 -5.38 26.19 -7.26
N GLU A 84 -5.51 25.00 -7.82
CA GLU A 84 -6.72 24.54 -8.51
C GLU A 84 -7.76 23.89 -7.58
N LYS A 85 -7.46 23.84 -6.26
CA LYS A 85 -8.28 23.15 -5.25
C LYS A 85 -8.57 21.69 -5.62
N LYS A 86 -7.58 21.04 -6.23
CA LYS A 86 -7.62 19.62 -6.64
C LYS A 86 -6.99 18.73 -5.59
N GLN A 87 -7.16 17.43 -5.77
CA GLN A 87 -6.64 16.40 -4.86
C GLN A 87 -5.97 15.26 -5.64
N TYR A 88 -5.00 15.60 -6.47
CA TYR A 88 -4.15 14.60 -7.11
C TYR A 88 -3.27 13.91 -6.05
N ARG A 89 -3.20 12.58 -6.11
CA ARG A 89 -2.32 11.76 -5.27
C ARG A 89 -1.23 11.16 -6.15
N HIS A 90 0.00 11.08 -5.65
CA HIS A 90 1.09 10.42 -6.38
C HIS A 90 0.76 8.92 -6.55
N VAL A 91 0.80 8.45 -7.79
CA VAL A 91 0.57 7.07 -8.19
C VAL A 91 1.76 6.54 -9.00
N LYS A 92 1.75 5.24 -9.31
CA LYS A 92 2.80 4.63 -10.13
C LYS A 92 2.88 5.34 -11.49
N MET A 93 4.10 5.55 -11.97
CA MET A 93 4.38 6.21 -13.25
C MET A 93 3.66 5.57 -14.44
N ASP A 94 3.41 4.26 -14.37
CA ASP A 94 2.75 3.49 -15.43
C ASP A 94 1.28 3.89 -15.66
N VAL A 95 0.63 4.51 -14.67
CA VAL A 95 -0.73 5.03 -14.79
C VAL A 95 -0.79 6.14 -15.84
N CYS A 96 0.13 7.09 -15.78
CA CYS A 96 0.23 8.17 -16.76
C CYS A 96 0.74 7.71 -18.13
N LYS A 97 1.52 6.61 -18.19
CA LYS A 97 1.99 6.06 -19.48
C LYS A 97 0.84 5.52 -20.33
N TYR A 98 -0.24 5.06 -19.70
CA TYR A 98 -1.42 4.60 -20.43
C TYR A 98 -2.06 5.73 -21.25
N GLU A 99 -2.06 6.97 -20.75
CA GLU A 99 -2.61 8.11 -21.51
C GLU A 99 -1.82 8.43 -22.79
N ILE A 100 -0.50 8.22 -22.78
CA ILE A 100 0.34 8.41 -23.98
C ILE A 100 0.02 7.33 -25.02
N ALA A 101 -0.22 6.09 -24.58
CA ALA A 101 -0.50 4.96 -25.47
C ALA A 101 -1.93 4.95 -26.04
N VAL A 102 -2.87 5.70 -25.44
CA VAL A 102 -4.26 5.81 -25.93
C VAL A 102 -4.45 6.98 -26.91
N ALA A 103 -3.46 7.86 -27.03
CA ALA A 103 -3.46 8.99 -27.95
C ALA A 103 -2.77 8.72 -29.31
N GLU A 104 -2.25 7.51 -29.52
CA GLU A 104 -1.71 7.00 -30.80
C GLU A 104 -2.75 6.17 -31.57
#